data_AF-A0AAD8CE03-F1
#
_entry.id   AF-A0AAD8CE03-F1
#
_cell.length_a   1.000
_cell.length_b   1.000
_cell.length_c   1.000
_cell.angle_alpha   90.00
_cell.angle_beta   90.00
_cell.angle_gamma   90.00
#
_symmetry.space_group_name_H-M   'P 1'
#
loop_
_entity.id
_entity.type
_entity.pdbx_description
1 polymer ?
#
loop_
_entity_poly.entity_id
_entity_poly.type
_entity_poly.pdbx_seq_one_letter_code
_entity_poly.pdbx_strand_id
1 'polypeptide(L)'
;MELAHGLLLNEEVCSQLSEHQKAEFVFEWLRFLKKLLIAADRADLKEKQKKLVEQLTALLNSSPGPPTRRLIAKNLGVLYSIGDTSLCVPNCG
;
A
#
# COMPACT_ATOMS: atom_id res chain seq x y z
N MET A 1 -4.96 -18.63 8.74
CA MET A 1 -3.67 -18.35 8.07
C MET A 1 -3.59 -16.86 7.85
N GLU A 2 -2.60 -16.22 8.46
CA GLU A 2 -2.42 -14.76 8.46
C GLU A 2 -1.92 -14.31 7.08
N LEU A 3 -2.83 -13.91 6.20
CA LEU A 3 -2.54 -13.56 4.80
C LEU A 3 -1.73 -12.27 4.66
N ALA A 4 -1.72 -11.42 5.69
CA ALA A 4 -0.88 -10.24 5.79
C ALA A 4 -0.49 -10.06 7.26
N HIS A 5 0.80 -9.99 7.57
CA HIS A 5 1.28 -9.59 8.90
C HIS A 5 1.03 -8.08 9.10
N GLY A 6 -0.24 -7.70 9.21
CA GLY A 6 -0.68 -6.31 9.39
C GLY A 6 -0.81 -5.55 8.06
N LEU A 7 0.25 -4.85 7.65
CA LEU A 7 0.22 -3.85 6.55
C LEU A 7 1.00 -4.28 5.30
N LEU A 8 1.97 -5.18 5.43
CA LEU A 8 2.89 -5.54 4.36
C LEU A 8 2.34 -6.70 3.53
N LEU A 9 2.64 -6.69 2.23
CA LEU A 9 2.31 -7.77 1.34
C LEU A 9 3.19 -8.97 1.69
N ASN A 10 2.60 -10.15 1.87
CA ASN A 10 3.38 -11.37 2.04
C ASN A 10 3.89 -11.83 0.67
N GLU A 11 5.16 -11.56 0.38
CA GLU A 11 5.82 -11.92 -0.88
C GLU A 11 5.96 -13.44 -1.04
N GLU A 12 6.12 -14.19 0.05
CA GLU A 12 6.18 -15.65 0.02
C GLU A 12 4.84 -16.25 -0.41
N VAL A 13 3.73 -15.72 0.10
CA VAL A 13 2.38 -16.12 -0.35
C VAL A 13 2.19 -15.69 -1.81
N CYS A 14 2.50 -14.43 -2.12
CA CYS A 14 2.39 -13.87 -3.48
C CYS A 14 3.19 -14.67 -4.53
N SER A 15 4.35 -15.22 -4.16
CA SER A 15 5.19 -16.05 -5.03
C SER A 15 4.72 -17.50 -5.13
N GLN A 16 3.98 -18.01 -4.15
CA GLN A 16 3.39 -19.35 -4.16
C GLN A 16 2.05 -19.39 -4.89
N LEU A 17 1.37 -18.25 -5.05
CA LEU A 17 0.10 -18.13 -5.76
C LEU A 17 0.28 -18.16 -7.29
N SER A 18 -0.66 -18.79 -7.99
CA SER A 18 -0.74 -18.74 -9.46
C SER A 18 -1.03 -17.32 -9.96
N GLU A 19 -0.71 -17.00 -11.22
CA GLU A 19 -0.91 -15.67 -11.81
C GLU A 19 -2.31 -15.09 -11.56
N HIS A 20 -3.35 -15.92 -11.64
CA HIS A 20 -4.73 -15.52 -11.37
C HIS A 20 -4.96 -15.14 -9.89
N GLN A 21 -4.52 -16.02 -8.98
CA GLN A 21 -4.62 -15.83 -7.54
C GLN A 21 -3.80 -14.63 -7.06
N LYS A 22 -2.63 -14.42 -7.66
CA LYS A 22 -1.74 -13.30 -7.37
C LYS A 22 -2.42 -11.95 -7.65
N ALA A 23 -3.18 -11.85 -8.73
CA ALA A 23 -3.94 -10.64 -9.05
C ALA A 23 -5.02 -10.36 -7.99
N GLU A 24 -5.79 -11.36 -7.58
CA GLU A 24 -6.82 -11.22 -6.54
C GLU A 24 -6.21 -10.87 -5.18
N PHE A 25 -5.12 -11.54 -4.80
CA PHE A 25 -4.42 -11.31 -3.55
C PHE A 25 -3.87 -9.89 -3.46
N VAL A 26 -3.19 -9.41 -4.51
CA VAL A 26 -2.69 -8.03 -4.55
C VAL A 26 -3.84 -7.03 -4.53
N PHE A 27 -4.96 -7.32 -5.21
CA PHE A 27 -6.14 -6.45 -5.21
C PHE A 27 -6.77 -6.32 -3.82
N GLU A 28 -6.99 -7.44 -3.13
CA GLU A 28 -7.52 -7.44 -1.76
C GLU A 28 -6.56 -6.77 -0.78
N TRP A 29 -5.25 -7.02 -0.91
CA TRP A 29 -4.23 -6.32 -0.12
C TRP A 29 -4.27 -4.80 -0.36
N LEU A 30 -4.35 -4.34 -1.60
CA LEU A 30 -4.44 -2.91 -1.93
C LEU A 30 -5.70 -2.26 -1.34
N ARG A 31 -6.82 -2.98 -1.32
CA ARG A 31 -8.09 -2.51 -0.74
C ARG A 31 -8.01 -2.46 0.78
N PHE A 32 -7.38 -3.45 1.41
CA PHE A 32 -7.12 -3.49 2.84
C PHE A 32 -6.18 -2.36 3.26
N LEU A 33 -5.09 -2.17 2.50
CA LEU A 33 -4.13 -1.09 2.68
C LEU A 33 -4.84 0.28 2.64
N LYS A 34 -5.73 0.52 1.67
CA LYS A 34 -6.49 1.77 1.61
C LYS A 34 -7.34 2.00 2.87
N LYS A 35 -8.00 0.97 3.39
CA LYS A 35 -8.78 1.08 4.63
C LYS A 35 -7.89 1.35 5.83
N LEU A 36 -6.76 0.66 5.92
CA LEU A 36 -5.77 0.89 6.96
C LEU A 36 -5.13 2.27 6.87
N LEU A 37 -4.86 2.80 5.68
CA LEU A 37 -4.35 4.16 5.50
C LEU A 37 -5.26 5.24 6.10
N ILE A 38 -6.56 4.94 6.21
CA ILE A 38 -7.57 5.85 6.79
C ILE A 38 -7.77 5.56 8.29
N ALA A 39 -7.67 4.28 8.70
CA ALA A 39 -7.97 3.84 10.06
C ALA A 39 -6.75 3.76 10.99
N ALA A 40 -5.54 3.58 10.45
CA ALA A 40 -4.29 3.46 11.20
C ALA A 40 -3.71 4.84 11.53
N ASP A 41 -2.95 4.89 12.62
CA ASP A 41 -2.30 6.12 13.06
C ASP A 41 -1.16 6.52 12.12
N ARG A 42 -0.91 7.83 12.00
CA ARG A 42 0.17 8.37 11.15
C ARG A 42 1.54 7.88 11.60
N ALA A 43 1.76 7.64 12.89
CA ALA A 43 3.01 7.14 13.41
C ALA A 43 3.31 5.71 12.91
N ASP A 44 2.32 4.82 13.00
CA ASP A 44 2.41 3.44 12.54
C ASP A 44 2.60 3.37 11.02
N LEU A 45 1.84 4.20 10.29
CA LEU A 45 1.97 4.34 8.86
C LEU A 45 3.34 4.88 8.45
N LYS A 46 3.91 5.87 9.15
CA LYS A 46 5.25 6.40 8.82
C LYS A 46 6.34 5.34 8.96
N GLU A 47 6.27 4.51 9.99
CA GLU A 47 7.24 3.42 10.19
C GLU A 47 7.15 2.40 9.05
N LYS A 48 5.93 2.03 8.65
CA LYS A 48 5.71 1.06 7.58
C LYS A 48 5.74 1.65 6.17
N GLN A 49 5.63 2.97 6.02
CA GLN A 49 5.58 3.69 4.74
C GLN A 49 6.78 3.35 3.87
N LYS A 50 7.98 3.39 4.44
CA LYS A 50 9.21 3.10 3.67
C LYS A 50 9.15 1.72 3.03
N LYS A 51 8.71 0.72 3.79
CA LYS A 51 8.60 -0.66 3.34
C LYS A 51 7.44 -0.88 2.37
N LEU A 52 6.31 -0.19 2.59
CA LEU A 52 5.18 -0.19 1.67
C LEU A 52 5.55 0.41 0.31
N VAL A 53 6.25 1.55 0.30
CA VAL A 53 6.70 2.21 -0.93
C VAL A 53 7.62 1.29 -1.71
N GLU A 54 8.56 0.61 -1.03
CA GLU A 54 9.44 -0.38 -1.65
C GLU A 54 8.66 -1.52 -2.30
N GLN A 55 7.70 -2.13 -1.59
CA GLN A 55 6.86 -3.20 -2.12
C GLN A 55 5.95 -2.73 -3.28
N LEU A 56 5.30 -1.58 -3.13
CA LEU A 56 4.46 -0.99 -4.17
C LEU A 56 5.27 -0.70 -5.44
N THR A 57 6.52 -0.26 -5.29
CA THR A 57 7.46 -0.01 -6.39
C THR A 57 7.95 -1.31 -7.02
N ALA A 58 8.24 -2.33 -6.22
CA ALA A 58 8.61 -3.67 -6.71
C ALA A 58 7.46 -4.30 -7.51
N LEU A 59 6.23 -4.21 -7.00
CA LEU A 59 5.03 -4.59 -7.74
C LEU A 59 4.92 -3.79 -9.04
N LEU A 60 5.09 -2.47 -9.01
CA LEU A 60 5.04 -1.64 -10.22
C LEU A 60 6.05 -2.07 -11.30
N ASN A 61 7.25 -2.47 -10.89
CA ASN A 61 8.30 -3.01 -11.77
C ASN A 61 7.94 -4.39 -12.34
N SER A 62 7.20 -5.20 -11.58
CA SER A 62 6.72 -6.51 -12.03
C SER A 62 5.58 -6.44 -13.07
N SER A 63 5.18 -5.23 -13.51
CA SER A 63 4.10 -5.00 -14.48
C SER A 63 2.80 -5.80 -14.23
N PRO A 64 2.21 -5.72 -13.01
CA PRO A 64 0.89 -6.28 -12.75
C PRO A 64 -0.14 -5.52 -13.58
N GLY A 65 -1.22 -6.20 -13.96
CA GLY A 65 -2.21 -5.70 -14.91
C GLY A 65 -2.74 -4.28 -14.64
N PRO A 66 -3.36 -3.64 -15.64
CA PRO A 66 -3.85 -2.26 -15.57
C PRO A 66 -4.69 -1.88 -14.33
N PRO A 67 -5.60 -2.73 -13.79
CA PRO A 67 -6.36 -2.37 -12.59
C PRO A 67 -5.47 -2.24 -11.34
N THR A 68 -4.48 -3.12 -11.20
CA THR A 68 -3.55 -3.16 -10.06
C THR A 68 -2.65 -1.93 -10.07
N ARG A 69 -2.13 -1.56 -11.25
CA ARG A 69 -1.26 -0.37 -11.42
C ARG A 69 -1.93 0.92 -10.94
N ARG A 70 -3.23 1.11 -11.24
CA ARG A 70 -3.99 2.28 -10.79
C ARG A 70 -4.19 2.32 -9.28
N LEU A 71 -4.40 1.17 -8.64
CA LEU A 71 -4.55 1.07 -7.19
C LEU A 71 -3.23 1.35 -6.46
N ILE A 72 -2.10 0.81 -6.96
CA ILE A 72 -0.75 1.08 -6.44
C ILE A 72 -0.48 2.59 -6.42
N ALA A 73 -0.69 3.26 -7.55
CA ALA A 73 -0.46 4.70 -7.67
C ALA A 73 -1.34 5.52 -6.72
N LYS A 74 -2.62 5.17 -6.57
CA LYS A 74 -3.52 5.83 -5.61
C LYS A 74 -3.05 5.66 -4.16
N ASN A 75 -2.67 4.44 -3.77
CA ASN A 75 -2.21 4.16 -2.41
C ASN A 75 -0.89 4.86 -2.09
N LEU A 76 0.05 4.92 -3.03
CA LEU A 76 1.27 5.75 -2.91
C LEU A 76 0.91 7.21 -2.67
N GLY A 77 0.01 7.79 -3.45
CA GLY A 77 -0.41 9.19 -3.27
C GLY A 77 -0.98 9.48 -1.89
N VAL A 78 -1.78 8.55 -1.34
CA VAL A 78 -2.31 8.65 0.03
C VAL A 78 -1.19 8.56 1.08
N LEU A 79 -0.28 7.60 0.94
CA LEU A 79 0.90 7.44 1.83
C LEU A 79 1.75 8.73 1.87
N TYR A 80 2.04 9.30 0.71
CA TYR A 80 2.78 10.57 0.63
C TYR A 80 2.02 11.73 1.27
N SER A 81 0.70 11.82 1.06
CA SER A 81 -0.14 12.88 1.65
C SER A 81 -0.21 12.83 3.19
N ILE A 82 -0.18 11.64 3.78
CA ILE A 82 -0.16 11.44 5.24
C ILE A 82 1.19 11.89 5.83
N GLY A 83 2.29 11.69 5.10
CA GLY A 83 3.62 12.14 5.48
C GLY A 83 3.82 13.65 5.37
N ASP A 84 3.20 14.29 4.37
CA ASP A 84 3.41 15.70 4.02
C ASP A 84 2.53 16.68 4.82
N THR A 85 1.46 16.20 5.46
CA THR A 85 0.57 17.03 6.29
C THR A 85 1.17 17.47 7.63
N SER A 86 2.46 17.25 7.89
CA SER A 86 3.15 17.91 9.02
C SER A 86 3.44 19.40 8.76
N LEU A 87 3.20 19.91 7.55
CA LEU A 87 3.34 21.33 7.24
C LEU A 87 2.04 21.93 6.69
N CYS A 88 0.99 21.94 7.50
CA CYS A 88 -0.08 22.92 7.34
C CYS A 88 -0.18 23.72 8.63
N VAL A 89 0.57 24.83 8.66
CA VAL A 89 0.33 25.94 9.58
C VAL A 89 -1.12 26.43 9.38
N PRO A 90 -1.98 26.41 10.40
CA PRO A 90 -3.33 26.96 10.28
C PRO A 90 -3.30 28.45 10.61
N ASN A 91 -2.78 29.30 9.72
CA ASN A 91 -3.13 30.72 9.71
C ASN A 91 -2.60 31.45 8.47
N CYS A 92 -3.49 31.72 7.52
CA CYS A 92 -3.44 32.89 6.66
C CYS A 92 -4.84 33.02 6.04
N GLY A 93 -5.73 33.64 6.80
CA GLY A 93 -7.09 34.01 6.41
C GLY A 93 -7.59 35.08 7.37
#